data_AF-A0A3B9BWP1-F1
#
_entry.id   AF-A0A3B9BWP1-F1
#
_cell.length_a   1.000
_cell.length_b   1.000
_cell.length_c   1.000
_cell.angle_alpha   90.00
_cell.angle_beta   90.00
_cell.angle_gamma   90.00
#
_symmetry.space_group_name_H-M   'P 1'
#
loop_
_entity.id
_entity.type
_entity.pdbx_description
1 polymer ?
#
loop_
_entity_poly.entity_id
_entity_poly.type
_entity_poly.pdbx_seq_one_letter_code
_entity_poly.pdbx_strand_id
1 'polypeptide(L)'
;MTERPLTGWHVFLIFFMLFTAIISANALLAFHAVRSFPGLEVQNSYIASQNFEEKRFAQINLDWTVKLKTTNNQLDVAFSKGRLPITPLIEHAQLSRPAGMHDDQALDFVYDGRHFTTLVDLQAGRWVLRLKARSEDGTLFQKRFVFEVPK
;
A
#
# COMPACT_ATOMS: atom_id res chain seq x y z
N MET A 1 55.85 -45.70 -34.17
CA MET A 1 55.03 -44.72 -33.43
C MET A 1 54.06 -44.13 -34.43
N THR A 2 52.76 -44.38 -34.28
CA THR A 2 51.77 -43.92 -35.26
C THR A 2 51.42 -42.47 -34.94
N GLU A 3 51.90 -41.53 -35.76
CA GLU A 3 51.55 -40.13 -35.63
C GLU A 3 50.05 -39.94 -35.90
N ARG A 4 49.33 -39.32 -34.97
CA ARG A 4 47.92 -38.93 -35.15
C ARG A 4 47.89 -37.44 -35.49
N PRO A 5 47.95 -37.07 -36.78
CA PRO A 5 48.00 -35.67 -37.16
C PRO A 5 46.69 -34.98 -36.76
N LEU A 6 46.82 -33.81 -36.13
CA LEU A 6 45.71 -32.96 -35.78
C LEU A 6 45.16 -32.32 -37.07
N THR A 7 44.19 -32.98 -37.71
CA THR A 7 43.57 -32.44 -38.94
C THR A 7 42.57 -31.33 -38.62
N GLY A 8 42.16 -30.56 -39.64
CA GLY A 8 41.14 -29.51 -39.49
C GLY A 8 39.82 -30.01 -38.89
N TRP A 9 39.47 -31.28 -39.09
CA TRP A 9 38.31 -31.91 -38.45
C TRP A 9 38.47 -32.07 -36.93
N HIS A 10 39.68 -32.41 -36.47
CA HIS A 10 39.98 -32.48 -35.03
C HIS A 10 39.87 -31.09 -34.39
N VAL A 11 40.42 -30.07 -35.05
CA VAL A 11 40.31 -28.68 -34.60
C VAL A 11 38.85 -28.22 -34.56
N PHE A 12 38.07 -28.52 -35.61
CA PHE A 12 36.64 -28.23 -35.65
C PHE A 12 35.88 -28.88 -34.50
N LEU A 13 36.10 -30.18 -34.24
CA LEU A 13 35.46 -30.90 -33.13
C LEU A 13 35.82 -30.31 -31.76
N ILE A 14 37.08 -29.90 -31.56
CA ILE A 14 37.52 -29.26 -30.31
C ILE A 14 36.77 -27.94 -30.10
N PHE A 15 36.72 -27.07 -31.10
CA PHE A 15 35.98 -25.80 -31.01
C PHE A 15 34.48 -26.03 -30.84
N PHE A 16 33.90 -26.95 -31.60
CA PHE A 16 32.48 -27.29 -31.51
C PHE A 16 32.11 -27.75 -30.10
N MET A 17 32.90 -28.64 -29.48
CA MET A 17 32.68 -29.09 -28.11
C MET A 17 32.81 -27.94 -27.10
N LEU A 18 33.83 -27.08 -27.25
CA LEU A 18 34.04 -25.93 -26.38
C LEU A 18 32.86 -24.95 -26.42
N PHE A 19 32.44 -24.54 -27.62
CA PHE A 19 31.32 -23.61 -27.79
C PHE A 19 30.00 -24.23 -27.32
N THR A 20 29.76 -25.51 -27.61
CA THR A 20 28.57 -26.22 -27.14
C THR A 20 28.49 -26.24 -25.61
N ALA A 21 29.61 -26.46 -24.92
CA ALA A 21 29.67 -26.43 -23.46
C ALA A 21 29.33 -25.04 -22.90
N ILE A 22 29.92 -23.97 -23.47
CA ILE A 22 29.66 -22.59 -23.04
C ILE A 22 28.19 -22.20 -23.28
N ILE A 23 27.65 -22.50 -24.46
CA ILE A 23 26.25 -22.21 -24.80
C ILE A 23 25.31 -22.97 -23.88
N SER A 24 25.58 -24.25 -23.61
CA SER A 24 24.76 -25.07 -22.71
C SER A 24 24.78 -24.52 -21.28
N ALA A 25 25.95 -24.11 -20.78
CA ALA A 25 26.07 -23.47 -19.47
C ALA A 25 25.28 -22.16 -19.41
N ASN A 26 25.43 -21.28 -20.41
CA ASN A 26 24.70 -20.02 -20.46
C ASN A 26 23.18 -20.22 -20.58
N ALA A 27 22.73 -21.19 -21.38
CA ALA A 27 21.32 -21.54 -21.50
C ALA A 27 20.76 -22.11 -20.20
N LEU A 28 21.54 -22.95 -19.49
CA LEU A 28 21.16 -23.48 -18.18
C LEU A 28 21.05 -22.36 -17.14
N LEU A 29 22.02 -21.44 -17.12
CA LEU A 29 21.97 -20.25 -16.25
C LEU A 29 20.78 -19.34 -16.59
N ALA A 30 20.48 -19.13 -17.88
CA ALA A 30 19.32 -18.36 -18.32
C ALA A 30 18.00 -19.06 -17.95
N PHE A 31 17.92 -20.38 -18.09
CA PHE A 31 16.76 -21.17 -17.69
C PHE A 31 16.54 -21.10 -16.18
N HIS A 32 17.61 -21.24 -15.39
CA HIS A 32 17.55 -21.05 -13.95
C HIS A 32 17.14 -19.63 -13.61
N ALA A 33 17.76 -18.61 -14.19
CA ALA A 33 17.39 -17.21 -13.96
C ALA A 33 15.91 -16.95 -14.28
N VAL A 34 15.42 -17.32 -15.47
CA VAL A 34 14.01 -17.13 -15.85
C VAL A 34 13.06 -17.91 -14.93
N ARG A 35 13.43 -19.12 -14.49
CA ARG A 35 12.62 -19.94 -13.59
C ARG A 35 12.73 -19.51 -12.12
N SER A 36 13.84 -18.91 -11.70
CA SER A 36 14.16 -18.52 -10.33
C SER A 36 14.04 -17.01 -10.09
N PHE A 37 13.72 -16.21 -11.11
CA PHE A 37 13.15 -14.88 -10.95
C PHE A 37 11.66 -15.05 -10.61
N PRO A 38 11.24 -14.77 -9.36
CA PRO A 38 9.84 -14.49 -9.06
C PRO A 38 9.56 -13.08 -9.59
N GLY A 39 9.70 -12.88 -10.90
CA GLY A 39 9.80 -11.58 -11.53
C GLY A 39 8.45 -10.91 -11.72
N LEU A 40 7.63 -10.84 -10.66
CA LEU A 40 6.39 -10.09 -10.57
C LEU A 40 6.12 -9.66 -9.12
N GLU A 41 6.83 -8.64 -8.66
CA GLU A 41 6.29 -7.69 -7.68
C GLU A 41 5.49 -6.61 -8.44
N VAL A 42 4.65 -6.89 -9.45
CA VAL A 42 3.32 -7.52 -9.38
C VAL A 42 2.85 -7.74 -10.84
N GLN A 43 2.12 -8.81 -11.18
CA GLN A 43 1.38 -8.89 -12.47
C GLN A 43 0.15 -7.98 -12.52
N ASN A 44 -0.05 -7.20 -11.46
CA ASN A 44 -1.30 -6.53 -11.12
C ASN A 44 -1.10 -5.07 -10.71
N SER A 45 0.11 -4.48 -10.85
CA SER A 45 0.34 -3.07 -10.51
C SER A 45 -0.48 -2.13 -11.39
N TYR A 46 -0.68 -2.44 -12.67
CA TYR A 46 -1.45 -1.59 -13.58
C TYR A 46 -2.96 -1.63 -13.30
N ILE A 47 -3.55 -2.80 -13.04
CA ILE A 47 -4.98 -2.92 -12.69
C ILE A 47 -5.22 -2.43 -11.26
N ALA A 48 -4.30 -2.70 -10.32
CA ALA A 48 -4.36 -2.13 -8.97
C ALA A 48 -4.23 -0.59 -8.99
N SER A 49 -3.42 -0.03 -9.88
CA SER A 49 -3.30 1.43 -10.04
C SER A 49 -4.54 2.05 -10.68
N GLN A 50 -5.17 1.40 -11.66
CA GLN A 50 -6.44 1.87 -12.24
C GLN A 50 -7.56 1.89 -11.20
N ASN A 51 -7.70 0.81 -10.43
CA ASN A 51 -8.65 0.74 -9.32
C ASN A 51 -8.33 1.77 -8.23
N PHE A 52 -7.06 2.12 -8.04
CA PHE A 52 -6.66 3.17 -7.11
C PHE A 52 -7.04 4.57 -7.63
N GLU A 53 -6.73 4.89 -8.89
CA GLU A 53 -7.09 6.20 -9.48
C GLU A 53 -8.61 6.38 -9.54
N GLU A 54 -9.37 5.35 -9.93
CA GLU A 54 -10.85 5.41 -9.92
C GLU A 54 -11.39 5.71 -8.52
N LYS A 55 -10.92 4.99 -7.49
CA LYS A 55 -11.30 5.22 -6.10
C LYS A 55 -10.89 6.61 -5.61
N ARG A 56 -9.71 7.08 -6.03
CA ARG A 56 -9.20 8.40 -5.70
C ARG A 56 -10.07 9.50 -6.32
N PHE A 57 -10.43 9.38 -7.60
CA PHE A 57 -11.32 10.32 -8.28
C PHE A 57 -12.71 10.32 -7.63
N ALA A 58 -13.29 9.15 -7.35
CA ALA A 58 -14.56 9.05 -6.65
C ALA A 58 -14.51 9.75 -5.28
N GLN A 59 -13.45 9.53 -4.50
CA GLN A 59 -13.25 10.21 -3.22
C GLN A 59 -13.07 11.72 -3.36
N ILE A 60 -12.33 12.20 -4.37
CA ILE A 60 -12.18 13.64 -4.62
C ILE A 60 -13.53 14.28 -4.97
N ASN A 61 -14.34 13.58 -5.78
CA ASN A 61 -15.67 14.04 -6.19
C ASN A 61 -16.68 14.10 -5.03
N LEU A 62 -16.42 13.42 -3.90
CA LEU A 62 -17.22 13.59 -2.69
C LEU A 62 -17.16 15.02 -2.16
N ASP A 63 -16.02 15.71 -2.34
CA ASP A 63 -15.76 17.07 -1.85
C ASP A 63 -15.99 17.21 -0.32
N TRP A 64 -15.55 16.19 0.42
CA TRP A 64 -15.70 16.14 1.86
C TRP A 64 -14.54 16.82 2.58
N THR A 65 -14.92 17.70 3.51
CA THR A 65 -14.05 18.26 4.52
C THR A 65 -14.30 17.54 5.83
N VAL A 66 -13.21 17.14 6.50
CA VAL A 66 -13.24 16.52 7.82
C VAL A 66 -12.46 17.39 8.77
N LYS A 67 -13.09 17.75 9.89
CA LYS A 67 -12.47 18.50 10.98
C LYS A 67 -12.36 17.61 12.20
N LEU A 68 -11.17 17.61 12.79
CA LEU A 68 -10.90 16.92 14.05
C LEU A 68 -10.79 17.96 15.15
N LYS A 69 -11.42 17.67 16.28
CA LYS A 69 -11.26 18.46 17.51
C LYS A 69 -11.05 17.50 18.67
N THR A 70 -10.11 17.83 19.54
CA THR A 70 -9.84 17.07 20.76
C THR A 70 -10.20 17.94 21.96
N THR A 71 -10.95 17.42 22.92
CA THR A 71 -11.33 18.13 24.14
C THR A 71 -11.44 17.12 25.28
N ASN A 72 -10.70 17.29 26.38
CA ASN A 72 -10.81 16.48 27.60
C ASN A 72 -11.03 14.96 27.36
N ASN A 73 -10.05 14.28 26.75
CA ASN A 73 -10.11 12.84 26.46
C ASN A 73 -11.27 12.42 25.53
N GLN A 74 -11.75 13.36 24.72
CA GLN A 74 -12.75 13.14 23.69
C GLN A 74 -12.18 13.55 22.34
N LEU A 75 -12.45 12.74 21.32
CA LEU A 75 -12.14 13.03 19.93
C LEU A 75 -13.45 13.23 19.16
N ASP A 76 -13.61 14.43 18.62
CA ASP A 76 -14.72 14.81 17.76
C ASP A 76 -14.30 14.85 16.30
N VAL A 77 -15.13 14.26 15.45
CA VAL A 77 -14.97 14.21 14.00
C VAL A 77 -16.21 14.78 13.35
N ALA A 78 -16.06 15.91 12.66
CA ALA A 78 -17.14 16.54 11.90
C ALA A 78 -16.88 16.39 10.40
N PHE A 79 -17.88 15.90 9.67
CA PHE A 79 -17.86 15.82 8.21
C PHE A 79 -18.74 16.91 7.60
N SER A 80 -18.27 17.54 6.54
CA SER A 80 -19.05 18.51 5.78
C SER A 80 -18.74 18.45 4.29
N LYS A 81 -19.74 18.72 3.45
CA LYS A 81 -19.56 18.99 2.01
C LYS A 81 -19.79 20.48 1.79
N GLY A 82 -18.72 21.24 1.54
CA GLY A 82 -18.76 22.70 1.59
C GLY A 82 -19.23 23.22 2.95
N ARG A 83 -20.40 23.87 3.00
CA ARG A 83 -21.02 24.39 4.25
C ARG A 83 -22.07 23.45 4.86
N LEU A 84 -22.39 22.35 4.18
CA LEU A 84 -23.43 21.41 4.61
C LEU A 84 -22.81 20.33 5.51
N PRO A 85 -23.27 20.15 6.76
CA PRO A 85 -22.87 19.01 7.58
C PRO A 85 -23.43 17.73 6.97
N ILE A 86 -22.65 16.65 7.04
CA ILE A 86 -23.04 15.34 6.52
C ILE A 86 -22.72 14.25 7.55
N THR A 87 -23.40 13.12 7.43
CA THR A 87 -23.31 11.99 8.37
C THR A 87 -23.03 10.70 7.63
N PRO A 88 -21.78 10.47 7.21
CA PRO A 88 -21.42 9.22 6.57
C PRO A 88 -21.35 8.07 7.57
N LEU A 89 -21.39 6.83 7.06
CA LEU A 89 -21.13 5.65 7.87
C LEU A 89 -19.63 5.52 8.11
N ILE A 90 -19.17 5.62 9.36
CA ILE A 90 -17.77 5.30 9.70
C ILE A 90 -17.62 3.78 9.72
N GLU A 91 -16.82 3.23 8.81
CA GLU A 91 -16.58 1.78 8.72
C GLU A 91 -15.37 1.35 9.55
N HIS A 92 -14.36 2.20 9.64
CA HIS A 92 -13.14 1.92 10.38
C HIS A 92 -12.50 3.21 10.84
N ALA A 93 -12.16 3.29 12.12
CA ALA A 93 -11.32 4.34 12.64
C ALA A 93 -10.25 3.74 13.55
N GLN A 94 -9.00 4.11 13.28
CA GLN A 94 -7.86 3.62 14.02
C GLN A 94 -6.97 4.78 14.40
N LEU A 95 -6.74 4.90 15.70
CA LEU A 95 -5.85 5.89 16.28
C LEU A 95 -4.51 5.24 16.61
N SER A 96 -3.40 5.91 16.32
CA SER A 96 -2.08 5.42 16.68
C SER A 96 -1.08 6.54 16.93
N ARG A 97 0.03 6.20 17.61
CA ARG A 97 1.18 7.10 17.75
C ARG A 97 2.16 6.93 16.58
N PRO A 98 2.75 8.01 16.04
CA PRO A 98 3.72 7.93 14.95
C PRO A 98 4.97 7.09 15.22
N ALA A 99 5.36 6.92 16.49
CA ALA A 99 6.63 6.30 16.89
C ALA A 99 6.47 5.08 17.82
N GLY A 100 5.24 4.60 18.05
CA GLY A 100 4.97 3.44 18.91
C GLY A 100 4.24 2.34 18.14
N MET A 101 4.76 1.12 18.18
CA MET A 101 4.12 -0.07 17.61
C MET A 101 2.96 -0.61 18.47
N HIS A 102 2.61 0.05 19.57
CA HIS A 102 1.77 -0.54 20.64
C HIS A 102 0.46 0.18 20.99
N ASP A 103 0.14 1.31 20.36
CA ASP A 103 -1.06 2.09 20.70
C ASP A 103 -2.06 2.19 19.54
N ASP A 104 -2.15 1.15 18.71
CA ASP A 104 -3.16 1.07 17.65
C ASP A 104 -4.52 0.76 18.30
N GLN A 105 -5.31 1.80 18.55
CA GLN A 105 -6.65 1.69 19.14
C GLN A 105 -7.72 1.80 18.06
N ALA A 106 -8.58 0.79 17.96
CA ALA A 106 -9.83 0.90 17.21
C ALA A 106 -10.79 1.83 17.95
N LEU A 107 -11.38 2.78 17.23
CA LEU A 107 -12.30 3.77 17.78
C LEU A 107 -13.71 3.53 17.23
N ASP A 108 -14.67 3.44 18.15
CA ASP A 108 -16.09 3.41 17.82
C ASP A 108 -16.68 4.79 18.09
N PHE A 109 -17.22 5.39 17.04
CA PHE A 109 -17.79 6.73 17.11
C PHE A 109 -19.30 6.68 17.30
N VAL A 110 -19.81 7.52 18.20
CA VAL A 110 -21.23 7.78 18.39
C VAL A 110 -21.59 9.13 17.79
N TYR A 111 -22.65 9.19 16.99
CA TYR A 111 -23.14 10.46 16.45
C TYR A 111 -24.00 11.19 17.49
N ASP A 112 -23.64 12.43 17.84
CA ASP A 112 -24.32 13.23 18.87
C ASP A 112 -25.38 14.20 18.32
N GLY A 113 -25.65 14.14 17.00
CA GLY A 113 -26.53 15.08 16.29
C GLY A 113 -25.80 16.24 15.61
N ARG A 114 -24.49 16.40 15.82
CA ARG A 114 -23.66 17.41 15.15
C ARG A 114 -22.34 16.85 14.64
N HIS A 115 -21.68 15.99 15.41
CA HIS A 115 -20.42 15.35 15.10
C HIS A 115 -20.37 13.92 15.62
N PHE A 116 -19.42 13.17 15.09
CA PHE A 116 -19.06 11.86 15.62
C PHE A 116 -18.12 12.06 16.79
N THR A 117 -18.40 11.41 17.91
CA THR A 117 -17.60 11.54 19.12
C THR A 117 -17.24 10.18 19.72
N THR A 118 -16.06 10.11 20.33
CA THR A 118 -15.58 8.94 21.08
C THR A 118 -14.75 9.39 22.26
N LEU A 119 -14.85 8.64 23.36
CA LEU A 119 -13.94 8.77 24.49
C LEU A 119 -12.65 8.02 24.17
N VAL A 120 -11.51 8.67 24.38
CA VAL A 120 -10.19 8.10 24.13
C VAL A 120 -9.15 8.78 25.02
N ASP A 121 -8.25 7.99 25.60
CA ASP A 121 -7.17 8.53 26.42
C ASP A 121 -6.07 9.16 25.56
N LEU A 122 -6.31 10.41 25.17
CA LEU A 122 -5.40 11.22 24.38
C LEU A 122 -4.40 11.93 25.30
N GLN A 123 -3.29 11.26 25.57
CA GLN A 123 -2.15 11.92 26.20
C GLN A 123 -1.53 12.96 25.27
N ALA A 124 -0.82 13.93 25.87
CA ALA A 124 -0.11 14.97 25.13
C ALA A 124 0.88 14.37 24.11
N GLY A 125 0.94 15.01 22.93
CA GLY A 125 1.83 14.63 21.84
C GLY A 125 1.12 14.41 20.51
N ARG A 126 1.86 13.84 19.55
CA ARG A 126 1.40 13.65 18.17
C ARG A 126 0.66 12.33 18.00
N TRP A 127 -0.47 12.41 17.29
CA TRP A 127 -1.35 11.28 17.01
C TRP A 127 -1.66 11.18 15.52
N VAL A 128 -2.01 9.98 15.08
CA VAL A 128 -2.43 9.66 13.72
C VAL A 128 -3.79 8.99 13.77
N LEU A 129 -4.78 9.57 13.08
CA LEU A 129 -6.08 8.93 12.86
C LEU A 129 -6.16 8.44 11.42
N ARG A 130 -6.41 7.14 11.24
CA ARG A 130 -6.78 6.54 9.95
C ARG A 130 -8.28 6.33 9.95
N LEU A 131 -8.97 7.07 9.08
CA LEU A 131 -10.43 7.06 9.01
C LEU A 131 -10.87 6.50 7.66
N LYS A 132 -11.80 5.54 7.69
CA LYS A 132 -12.56 5.05 6.55
C LYS A 132 -14.04 5.27 6.82
N ALA A 133 -14.68 5.99 5.92
CA ALA A 133 -16.10 6.25 5.97
C ALA A 133 -16.72 5.99 4.59
N ARG A 134 -18.00 5.65 4.56
CA ARG A 134 -18.76 5.41 3.33
C ARG A 134 -19.86 6.45 3.21
N SER A 135 -19.99 7.04 2.03
CA SER A 135 -21.11 7.91 1.65
C SER A 135 -22.39 7.12 1.46
N GLU A 136 -23.52 7.81 1.42
CA GLU A 136 -24.82 7.20 1.11
C GLU A 136 -24.85 6.53 -0.27
N ASP A 137 -24.11 7.07 -1.25
CA ASP A 137 -23.96 6.49 -2.59
C ASP A 137 -22.98 5.30 -2.66
N GLY A 138 -22.39 4.92 -1.53
CA GLY A 138 -21.49 3.76 -1.41
C GLY A 138 -20.02 4.06 -1.69
N THR A 139 -19.67 5.28 -2.09
CA THR A 139 -18.28 5.71 -2.31
C THR A 139 -17.47 5.67 -1.02
N LEU A 140 -16.26 5.10 -1.10
CA LEU A 140 -15.35 5.02 0.03
C LEU A 140 -14.54 6.32 0.17
N PHE A 141 -14.59 6.92 1.35
CA PHE A 141 -13.70 7.98 1.78
C PHE A 141 -12.66 7.41 2.74
N GLN A 142 -11.38 7.51 2.39
CA GLN A 142 -10.27 7.10 3.26
C GLN A 142 -9.26 8.23 3.42
N LYS A 143 -8.95 8.61 4.66
CA LYS A 143 -7.97 9.68 4.93
C LYS A 143 -7.19 9.44 6.20
N ARG A 144 -5.91 9.79 6.15
CA ARG A 144 -5.00 9.83 7.29
C ARG A 144 -4.91 11.27 7.79
N PHE A 145 -5.13 11.47 9.07
CA PHE A 145 -4.98 12.75 9.75
C PHE A 145 -3.83 12.66 10.75
N VAL A 146 -3.07 13.75 10.87
CA VAL A 146 -2.04 13.92 11.89
C VAL A 146 -2.42 15.15 12.69
N PHE A 147 -2.47 15.02 14.00
CA PHE A 147 -2.80 16.12 14.90
C PHE A 147 -1.97 16.02 16.19
N GLU A 148 -1.94 17.10 16.95
CA GLU A 148 -1.16 17.21 18.18
C GLU A 148 -2.08 17.60 19.33
N VAL A 149 -1.94 16.89 20.44
CA VAL A 149 -2.66 17.16 21.68
C VAL A 149 -1.72 17.98 22.58
N PRO A 150 -2.11 19.19 22.98
CA PRO A 150 -1.28 20.03 23.84
C PRO A 150 -1.07 19.38 25.22
N LYS A 151 0.00 19.80 25.90
CA LYS A 151 0.26 19.43 27.31
C LYS A 151 -0.68 20.11 28.27
#